data_AF-A7VBJ2-F1
#
_entry.id   AF-A7VBJ2-F1
#
_cell.length_a   1.000
_cell.length_b   1.000
_cell.length_c   1.000
_cell.angle_alpha   90.00
_cell.angle_beta   90.00
_cell.angle_gamma   90.00
#
_symmetry.space_group_name_H-M   'P 1'
#
loop_
_entity.id
_entity.type
_entity.pdbx_description
1 polymer ?
#
loop_
_entity_poly.entity_id
_entity_poly.type
_entity_poly.pdbx_seq_one_letter_code
_entity_poly.pdbx_strand_id
1 'polypeptide(L)'
;MKEDNERVEALNAIFDDDPMRKEREKEIRKLEKKREKQLAKLQKKGIDPEQQRSEEAVKEADADEKEASDKVLNEDGEAITNYFAESDPASNTHVQDEVDKPKKKKKKEKKKQEKEEINIVKDLISLAIYILAIVAVCWLILTYVGQRTEVSGDSMNDTLHDGDSLWIDKLSYRFKDPERFDIVVFPYEEEDETYYIKRIIGLPGETVYIDEDGVIYINDEPLEENYGKEVIEENHRGLAAEAVTLGDDEYFVMGDNRNNSRDSRLSDVGNIHKDKFVGKAVFRFTGGFGFLNKEEQ
;
A
#
# COMPACT_ATOMS: atom_id res chain seq x y z
N MET A 1 -26.91 17.67 48.89
CA MET A 1 -25.72 17.25 49.67
C MET A 1 -25.63 15.73 49.84
N LYS A 2 -26.63 15.00 50.38
CA LYS A 2 -26.57 13.53 50.41
C LYS A 2 -27.00 12.86 49.10
N GLU A 3 -28.10 13.32 48.49
CA GLU A 3 -28.60 12.77 47.22
C GLU A 3 -27.72 13.06 46.00
N ASP A 4 -26.92 14.13 46.02
CA ASP A 4 -25.99 14.45 44.93
C ASP A 4 -24.75 13.56 44.96
N ASN A 5 -24.34 13.13 46.16
CA ASN A 5 -23.16 12.28 46.34
C ASN A 5 -23.46 10.82 45.94
N GLU A 6 -24.66 10.34 46.23
CA GLU A 6 -25.12 9.01 45.79
C GLU A 6 -25.30 8.94 44.26
N ARG A 7 -25.71 10.04 43.60
CA ARG A 7 -25.79 10.11 42.14
C ARG A 7 -24.41 10.11 41.45
N VAL A 8 -23.40 10.74 42.06
CA VAL A 8 -22.02 10.74 41.55
C VAL A 8 -21.36 9.38 41.74
N GLU A 9 -21.58 8.70 42.86
CA GLU A 9 -21.09 7.33 43.06
C GLU A 9 -21.78 6.32 42.12
N ALA A 10 -23.08 6.47 41.87
CA ALA A 10 -23.80 5.64 40.89
C ALA A 10 -23.34 5.89 39.44
N LEU A 11 -23.02 7.13 39.06
CA LEU A 11 -22.44 7.44 37.75
C LEU A 11 -21.04 6.84 37.60
N ASN A 12 -20.18 6.98 38.61
CA ASN A 12 -18.81 6.43 38.56
C ASN A 12 -18.81 4.90 38.48
N ALA A 13 -19.75 4.22 39.15
CA ALA A 13 -19.93 2.77 39.03
C ALA A 13 -20.37 2.30 37.63
N ILE A 14 -21.05 3.15 36.85
CA ILE A 14 -21.44 2.86 35.45
C ILE A 14 -20.24 3.03 34.50
N PHE A 15 -19.31 3.95 34.80
CA PHE A 15 -18.12 4.21 33.98
C PHE A 15 -16.88 3.36 34.35
N ASP A 16 -16.85 2.73 35.52
CA ASP A 16 -15.72 1.90 35.96
C ASP A 16 -15.71 0.48 35.34
N ASP A 17 -16.84 0.03 34.77
CA ASP A 17 -16.95 -1.29 34.10
C ASP A 17 -16.97 -1.21 32.57
N ASP A 18 -16.40 -0.13 32.00
CA ASP A 18 -16.19 -0.01 30.56
C ASP A 18 -15.09 -1.01 30.08
N PRO A 19 -15.44 -2.03 29.27
CA PRO A 19 -14.48 -2.99 28.75
C PRO A 19 -13.35 -2.33 27.96
N MET A 20 -13.61 -1.20 27.29
CA MET A 20 -12.62 -0.47 26.48
C MET A 20 -11.51 0.15 27.34
N ARG A 21 -11.81 0.57 28.57
CA ARG A 21 -10.80 1.11 29.49
C ARG A 21 -9.86 0.01 30.00
N LYS A 22 -10.41 -1.16 30.37
CA LYS A 22 -9.62 -2.33 30.79
C LYS A 22 -8.71 -2.84 29.66
N GLU A 23 -9.17 -2.77 28.41
CA GLU A 23 -8.32 -3.10 27.25
C GLU A 23 -7.22 -2.06 27.03
N ARG A 24 -7.54 -0.76 27.11
CA ARG A 24 -6.55 0.32 27.02
C ARG A 24 -5.47 0.21 28.11
N GLU A 25 -5.86 -0.10 29.35
CA GLU A 25 -4.91 -0.30 30.46
C GLU A 25 -4.03 -1.54 30.25
N LYS A 26 -4.56 -2.63 29.69
CA LYS A 26 -3.76 -3.81 29.29
C LYS A 26 -2.77 -3.46 28.18
N GLU A 27 -3.18 -2.63 27.23
CA GLU A 27 -2.33 -2.19 26.13
C GLU A 27 -1.20 -1.27 26.61
N ILE A 28 -1.52 -0.28 27.45
CA ILE A 28 -0.53 0.59 28.10
C ILE A 28 0.50 -0.26 28.86
N ARG A 29 0.05 -1.24 29.64
CA ARG A 29 0.95 -2.14 30.39
C ARG A 29 1.81 -3.02 29.49
N LYS A 30 1.32 -3.42 28.30
CA LYS A 30 2.12 -4.13 27.29
C LYS A 30 3.20 -3.21 26.70
N LEU A 31 2.86 -1.96 26.41
CA LEU A 31 3.77 -0.95 25.88
C LEU A 31 4.86 -0.59 26.89
N GLU A 32 4.51 -0.39 28.17
CA GLU A 32 5.47 -0.13 29.24
C GLU A 32 6.47 -1.28 29.40
N LYS A 33 6.00 -2.54 29.43
CA LYS A 33 6.90 -3.71 29.47
C LYS A 33 7.82 -3.79 28.24
N LYS A 34 7.33 -3.37 27.06
CA LYS A 34 8.14 -3.33 25.83
C LYS A 34 9.20 -2.23 25.93
N ARG A 35 8.85 -1.06 26.45
CA ARG A 35 9.75 0.07 26.71
C ARG A 35 10.83 -0.31 27.72
N GLU A 36 10.48 -0.92 28.85
CA GLU A 36 11.45 -1.37 29.85
C GLU A 36 12.43 -2.39 29.29
N LYS A 37 11.96 -3.34 28.47
CA LYS A 37 12.83 -4.31 27.79
C LYS A 37 13.76 -3.64 26.77
N GLN A 38 13.31 -2.58 26.10
CA GLN A 38 14.16 -1.80 25.19
C GLN A 38 15.21 -1.00 25.95
N LEU A 39 14.83 -0.33 27.04
CA LEU A 39 15.75 0.41 27.91
C LEU A 39 16.79 -0.52 28.54
N ALA A 40 16.39 -1.70 29.01
CA ALA A 40 17.33 -2.71 29.52
C ALA A 40 18.28 -3.26 28.44
N LYS A 41 17.83 -3.37 27.18
CA LYS A 41 18.70 -3.74 26.04
C LYS A 41 19.69 -2.63 25.69
N LEU A 42 19.29 -1.37 25.77
CA LEU A 42 20.15 -0.21 25.54
C LEU A 42 21.21 -0.08 26.63
N GLN A 43 20.82 -0.24 27.91
CA GLN A 43 21.75 -0.26 29.04
C GLN A 43 22.76 -1.41 28.94
N LYS A 44 22.34 -2.62 28.53
CA LYS A 44 23.25 -3.75 28.30
C LYS A 44 24.22 -3.54 27.14
N LYS A 45 23.91 -2.64 26.21
CA LYS A 45 24.80 -2.22 25.12
C LYS A 45 25.73 -1.06 25.51
N GLY A 46 25.65 -0.57 26.75
CA GLY A 46 26.47 0.54 27.24
C GLY A 46 26.07 1.90 26.65
N ILE A 47 24.84 2.01 26.14
CA ILE A 47 24.30 3.25 25.53
C ILE A 47 23.48 3.96 26.61
N ASP A 48 23.90 5.19 26.97
CA ASP A 48 23.19 6.04 27.92
C ASP A 48 21.92 6.63 27.27
N PRO A 49 20.70 6.36 27.81
CA PRO A 49 19.44 6.82 27.21
C PRO A 49 19.31 8.34 27.08
N GLU A 50 20.05 9.13 27.87
CA GLU A 50 20.00 10.60 27.79
C GLU A 50 20.70 11.16 26.53
N GLN A 51 21.72 10.46 26.00
CA GLN A 51 22.46 10.94 24.83
C GLN A 51 21.69 10.75 23.51
N GLN A 52 20.83 9.73 23.42
CA GLN A 52 19.97 9.55 22.24
C GLN A 52 18.86 10.60 22.16
N ARG A 53 18.36 11.09 23.30
CA ARG A 53 17.34 12.16 23.33
C ARG A 53 17.90 13.49 22.83
N SER A 54 19.18 13.77 23.06
CA SER A 54 19.85 14.94 22.49
C SER A 54 20.13 14.80 20.99
N GLU A 55 20.49 13.61 20.50
CA GLU A 55 20.74 13.40 19.06
C GLU A 55 19.46 13.38 18.22
N GLU A 56 18.34 12.88 18.76
CA GLU A 56 17.03 12.93 18.09
C GLU A 56 16.42 14.33 18.12
N ALA A 57 16.58 15.10 19.21
CA ALA A 57 16.11 16.49 19.28
C ALA A 57 16.89 17.44 18.35
N VAL A 58 18.17 17.18 18.09
CA VAL A 58 18.97 17.97 17.13
C VAL A 58 18.58 17.65 15.68
N LYS A 59 18.23 16.39 15.37
CA LYS A 59 17.75 16.00 14.03
C LYS A 59 16.36 16.55 13.71
N GLU A 60 15.52 16.77 14.73
CA GLU A 60 14.20 17.40 14.56
C GLU A 60 14.33 18.92 14.39
N ALA A 61 15.31 19.56 15.02
CA ALA A 61 15.61 20.99 14.85
C ALA A 61 16.25 21.34 13.48
N ASP A 62 17.06 20.45 12.90
CA ASP A 62 17.66 20.63 11.57
C ASP A 62 16.68 20.33 10.40
N ALA A 63 15.53 19.71 10.69
CA ALA A 63 14.51 19.38 9.69
C ALA A 63 13.48 20.50 9.48
N ASP A 64 13.30 21.39 10.46
CA ASP A 64 12.33 22.50 10.43
C ASP A 64 12.90 23.84 9.91
N GLU A 65 14.20 23.91 9.58
CA GLU A 65 14.84 25.11 9.00
C GLU A 65 15.08 25.01 7.47
N LYS A 66 14.51 23.99 6.80
CA LYS A 66 14.62 23.80 5.34
C LYS A 66 13.35 24.05 4.53
N GLU A 67 12.36 24.70 5.13
CA GLU A 67 11.14 25.13 4.43
C GLU A 67 10.77 26.59 4.73
N ALA A 68 11.75 27.50 4.70
CA ALA A 68 11.49 28.94 4.54
C ALA A 68 12.77 29.70 4.14
N SER A 69 12.91 30.08 2.87
CA SER A 69 13.29 31.45 2.51
C SER A 69 13.31 31.65 1.01
N ASP A 70 12.35 32.47 0.58
CA ASP A 70 12.33 33.20 -0.67
C ASP A 70 13.63 33.98 -0.92
N LYS A 71 13.87 34.20 -2.22
CA LYS A 71 14.87 35.08 -2.80
C LYS A 71 14.96 36.42 -2.06
N VAL A 72 16.14 36.77 -1.55
CA VAL A 72 16.47 38.15 -1.19
C VAL A 72 17.48 38.68 -2.22
N LEU A 73 16.98 39.55 -3.11
CA LEU A 73 17.76 40.41 -4.00
C LEU A 73 18.00 41.74 -3.26
N ASN A 74 19.18 42.34 -3.45
CA ASN A 74 19.42 43.73 -3.05
C ASN A 74 19.03 44.68 -4.20
N GLU A 75 18.76 45.96 -3.89
CA GLU A 75 18.05 46.95 -4.73
C GLU A 75 18.66 47.28 -6.11
N ASP A 76 19.79 46.69 -6.51
CA ASP A 76 20.38 46.83 -7.86
C ASP A 76 20.48 45.51 -8.66
N GLY A 77 19.90 44.40 -8.16
CA GLY A 77 19.61 43.22 -8.99
C GLY A 77 20.78 42.29 -9.36
N GLU A 78 21.84 42.19 -8.55
CA GLU A 78 22.90 41.19 -8.72
C GLU A 78 23.09 40.27 -7.49
N ALA A 79 23.39 38.99 -7.76
CA ALA A 79 23.59 37.96 -6.75
C ALA A 79 25.04 37.94 -6.23
N ILE A 80 25.20 37.96 -4.91
CA ILE A 80 26.51 38.03 -4.24
C ILE A 80 26.98 36.61 -3.90
N THR A 81 28.15 36.21 -4.40
CA THR A 81 28.87 35.00 -4.01
C THR A 81 29.90 35.35 -2.95
N ASN A 82 29.90 34.67 -1.79
CA ASN A 82 30.99 34.81 -0.82
C ASN A 82 31.93 33.60 -0.87
N TYR A 83 33.14 33.90 -1.35
CA TYR A 83 34.37 33.13 -1.29
C TYR A 83 35.23 33.74 -0.18
N PHE A 84 35.77 32.98 0.77
CA PHE A 84 36.95 33.32 1.62
C PHE A 84 37.19 32.14 2.59
N ALA A 85 38.38 31.74 3.05
CA ALA A 85 39.76 31.65 2.56
C ALA A 85 40.57 30.94 3.68
N GLU A 86 41.79 30.48 3.35
CA GLU A 86 42.77 29.78 4.20
C GLU A 86 43.31 30.58 5.42
N SER A 87 43.90 29.87 6.39
CA SER A 87 45.16 30.28 7.07
C SER A 87 45.79 29.15 7.92
N ASP A 88 47.07 28.88 7.64
CA ASP A 88 48.06 28.05 8.37
C ASP A 88 48.56 28.73 9.69
N PRO A 89 49.76 28.43 10.25
CA PRO A 89 50.23 27.28 11.06
C PRO A 89 50.87 27.74 12.41
N ALA A 90 51.27 26.82 13.33
CA ALA A 90 52.55 26.88 14.07
C ALA A 90 52.71 25.89 15.25
N SER A 91 53.86 25.22 15.22
CA SER A 91 54.80 24.86 16.31
C SER A 91 54.33 24.03 17.52
N ASN A 92 55.01 22.89 17.77
CA ASN A 92 56.23 22.91 18.59
C ASN A 92 57.00 21.57 18.59
N THR A 93 58.34 21.69 18.42
CA THR A 93 59.48 20.98 19.06
C THR A 93 59.56 19.44 19.07
N HIS A 94 60.72 18.76 19.09
CA HIS A 94 62.14 18.92 18.72
C HIS A 94 62.83 17.61 19.23
N VAL A 95 64.01 17.30 18.67
CA VAL A 95 65.05 16.34 19.13
C VAL A 95 64.99 14.88 18.63
N GLN A 96 65.92 14.59 17.72
CA GLN A 96 66.52 13.29 17.40
C GLN A 96 67.62 12.96 18.43
N ASP A 97 67.89 11.66 18.64
CA ASP A 97 69.27 11.13 18.69
C ASP A 97 69.30 9.60 18.55
N GLU A 98 70.24 9.10 17.72
CA GLU A 98 70.63 7.70 17.50
C GLU A 98 71.47 7.16 18.71
N VAL A 99 71.76 5.87 18.97
CA VAL A 99 72.66 4.93 18.24
C VAL A 99 72.68 3.52 18.96
N ASP A 100 72.89 2.45 18.16
CA ASP A 100 73.53 1.11 18.38
C ASP A 100 72.84 -0.19 18.94
N LYS A 101 72.60 -1.13 17.98
CA LYS A 101 72.98 -2.59 17.85
C LYS A 101 72.64 -3.67 18.93
N PRO A 102 72.66 -5.00 18.59
CA PRO A 102 72.28 -5.71 17.36
C PRO A 102 71.48 -7.04 17.57
N LYS A 103 70.76 -7.45 16.50
CA LYS A 103 70.45 -8.83 16.02
C LYS A 103 69.90 -9.89 17.00
N LYS A 104 68.63 -10.31 16.77
CA LYS A 104 68.26 -11.74 16.62
C LYS A 104 67.23 -11.94 15.50
N LYS A 105 67.59 -12.79 14.54
CA LYS A 105 66.79 -13.22 13.38
C LYS A 105 65.57 -14.00 13.85
N LYS A 106 64.36 -13.57 13.47
CA LYS A 106 63.20 -14.46 13.30
C LYS A 106 62.68 -14.29 11.88
N LYS A 107 62.59 -15.41 11.16
CA LYS A 107 62.08 -15.51 9.78
C LYS A 107 60.69 -14.86 9.72
N LYS A 108 60.55 -13.80 8.92
CA LYS A 108 59.25 -13.30 8.48
C LYS A 108 58.76 -14.23 7.37
N GLU A 109 57.74 -15.03 7.64
CA GLU A 109 56.84 -15.48 6.58
C GLU A 109 56.12 -14.25 6.05
N LYS A 110 56.54 -13.75 4.89
CA LYS A 110 55.78 -12.77 4.14
C LYS A 110 54.55 -13.50 3.60
N LYS A 111 53.42 -13.45 4.33
CA LYS A 111 52.11 -13.55 3.68
C LYS A 111 52.05 -12.40 2.68
N LYS A 112 52.11 -12.75 1.39
CA LYS A 112 51.77 -11.84 0.29
C LYS A 112 50.31 -11.46 0.53
N GLN A 113 50.08 -10.32 1.18
CA GLN A 113 48.80 -9.63 1.04
C GLN A 113 48.78 -9.16 -0.41
N GLU A 114 48.11 -9.93 -1.28
CA GLU A 114 47.62 -9.40 -2.53
C GLU A 114 46.80 -8.17 -2.16
N LYS A 115 47.29 -6.99 -2.54
CA LYS A 115 46.45 -5.80 -2.52
C LYS A 115 45.36 -6.10 -3.55
N GLU A 116 44.14 -6.32 -3.09
CA GLU A 116 42.99 -6.20 -3.98
C GLU A 116 43.04 -4.79 -4.54
N GLU A 117 43.50 -4.65 -5.78
CA GLU A 117 43.37 -3.41 -6.51
C GLU A 117 41.87 -3.21 -6.68
N ILE A 118 41.30 -2.33 -5.84
CA ILE A 118 39.92 -1.90 -5.94
C ILE A 118 39.79 -1.31 -7.35
N ASN A 119 39.21 -2.08 -8.26
CA ASN A 119 38.99 -1.63 -9.62
C ASN A 119 37.76 -0.72 -9.57
N ILE A 120 37.98 0.53 -9.15
CA ILE A 120 36.92 1.54 -8.95
C ILE A 120 35.99 1.60 -10.17
N VAL A 121 36.53 1.42 -11.38
CA VAL A 121 35.76 1.34 -12.63
C VAL A 121 34.84 0.12 -12.69
N LYS A 122 35.31 -1.07 -12.31
CA LYS A 122 34.48 -2.29 -12.27
C LYS A 122 33.40 -2.20 -11.20
N ASP A 123 33.72 -1.61 -10.06
CA ASP A 123 32.76 -1.39 -8.97
C ASP A 123 31.70 -0.36 -9.38
N LEU A 124 32.11 0.71 -10.06
CA LEU A 124 31.20 1.72 -10.62
C LEU A 124 30.27 1.12 -11.70
N ILE A 125 30.82 0.28 -12.59
CA ILE A 125 30.03 -0.44 -13.61
C ILE A 125 29.06 -1.42 -12.95
N SER A 126 29.51 -2.17 -11.95
CA SER A 126 28.66 -3.13 -11.22
C SER A 126 27.55 -2.41 -10.47
N LEU A 127 27.84 -1.25 -9.85
CA LEU A 127 26.85 -0.39 -9.21
C LEU A 127 25.84 0.17 -10.23
N ALA A 128 26.31 0.64 -11.38
CA ALA A 128 25.44 1.15 -12.44
C ALA A 128 24.51 0.05 -13.00
N ILE A 129 25.02 -1.16 -13.22
CA ILE A 129 24.21 -2.31 -13.65
C ILE A 129 23.20 -2.69 -12.56
N TYR A 130 23.58 -2.67 -11.29
CA TYR A 130 22.68 -2.96 -10.18
C TYR A 130 21.55 -1.93 -10.07
N ILE A 131 21.87 -0.65 -10.17
CA ILE A 131 20.87 0.43 -10.20
C ILE A 131 19.96 0.26 -11.41
N LEU A 132 20.51 -0.02 -12.60
CA LEU A 132 19.72 -0.23 -13.82
C LEU A 132 18.80 -1.44 -13.70
N ALA A 133 19.27 -2.53 -13.09
CA ALA A 133 18.46 -3.71 -12.82
C ALA A 133 17.29 -3.37 -11.87
N ILE A 134 17.53 -2.61 -10.79
CA ILE A 134 16.47 -2.16 -9.89
C ILE A 134 15.48 -1.25 -10.63
N VAL A 135 15.96 -0.27 -11.40
CA VAL A 135 15.09 0.63 -12.17
C VAL A 135 14.25 -0.15 -13.18
N ALA A 136 14.84 -1.10 -13.89
CA ALA A 136 14.12 -1.95 -14.85
C ALA A 136 13.07 -2.83 -14.16
N VAL A 137 13.40 -3.43 -13.01
CA VAL A 137 12.46 -4.22 -12.22
C VAL A 137 11.34 -3.35 -11.66
N CYS A 138 11.65 -2.19 -11.08
CA CYS A 138 10.64 -1.24 -10.58
C CYS A 138 9.75 -0.72 -11.70
N TRP A 139 10.32 -0.37 -12.86
CA TRP A 139 9.57 0.07 -14.03
C TRP A 139 8.64 -1.04 -14.54
N LEU A 140 9.13 -2.29 -14.59
CA LEU A 140 8.31 -3.44 -14.97
C LEU A 140 7.20 -3.68 -13.94
N ILE A 141 7.50 -3.61 -12.64
CA ILE A 141 6.48 -3.77 -11.58
C ILE A 141 5.41 -2.68 -11.70
N LEU A 142 5.81 -1.40 -11.77
CA LEU A 142 4.88 -0.28 -11.86
C LEU A 142 4.06 -0.29 -13.15
N THR A 143 4.61 -0.80 -14.24
CA THR A 143 3.91 -0.86 -15.54
C THR A 143 2.95 -2.05 -15.61
N TYR A 144 3.31 -3.21 -15.05
CA TYR A 144 2.59 -4.47 -15.27
C TYR A 144 1.79 -4.98 -14.08
N VAL A 145 2.06 -4.54 -12.84
CA VAL A 145 1.41 -5.13 -11.65
C VAL A 145 0.07 -4.49 -11.36
N GLY A 146 -0.06 -3.16 -11.49
CA GLY A 146 -1.35 -2.54 -11.22
C GLY A 146 -1.41 -1.06 -11.56
N GLN A 147 -2.63 -0.58 -11.72
CA GLN A 147 -2.94 0.80 -12.06
C GLN A 147 -3.94 1.35 -11.04
N ARG A 148 -3.72 2.59 -10.59
CA ARG A 148 -4.74 3.34 -9.84
C ARG A 148 -5.75 3.91 -10.82
N THR A 149 -7.03 3.69 -10.56
CA THR A 149 -8.15 4.25 -11.33
C THR A 149 -9.19 4.89 -10.40
N GLU A 150 -10.06 5.70 -10.96
CA GLU A 150 -11.21 6.30 -10.28
C GLU A 150 -12.50 5.67 -10.82
N VAL A 151 -13.46 5.41 -9.93
CA VAL A 151 -14.78 4.93 -10.31
C VAL A 151 -15.60 6.11 -10.82
N SER A 152 -16.23 5.92 -11.97
CA SER A 152 -17.22 6.86 -12.49
C SER A 152 -18.57 6.16 -12.63
N GLY A 153 -19.60 6.74 -12.02
CA GLY A 153 -20.99 6.27 -12.06
C GLY A 153 -21.40 5.40 -10.86
N ASP A 154 -22.71 5.14 -10.80
CA ASP A 154 -23.38 4.57 -9.61
C ASP A 154 -23.67 3.06 -9.70
N SER A 155 -23.22 2.40 -10.77
CA SER A 155 -23.58 1.00 -11.06
C SER A 155 -23.11 -0.02 -10.02
N MET A 156 -22.16 0.36 -9.16
CA MET A 156 -21.60 -0.49 -8.12
C MET A 156 -21.97 -0.05 -6.69
N ASN A 157 -22.91 0.89 -6.52
CA ASN A 157 -23.41 1.28 -5.19
C ASN A 157 -24.14 0.09 -4.50
N ASP A 158 -24.04 -0.10 -3.18
CA ASP A 158 -23.27 0.66 -2.18
C ASP A 158 -21.79 0.21 -2.06
N THR A 159 -21.35 -0.76 -2.85
CA THR A 159 -19.98 -1.33 -2.74
C THR A 159 -18.93 -0.30 -3.13
N LEU A 160 -19.11 0.35 -4.28
CA LEU A 160 -18.20 1.36 -4.83
C LEU A 160 -19.01 2.59 -5.24
N HIS A 161 -18.62 3.74 -4.71
CA HIS A 161 -19.27 5.02 -4.99
C HIS A 161 -18.53 5.79 -6.07
N ASP A 162 -19.24 6.70 -6.74
CA ASP A 162 -18.64 7.64 -7.68
C ASP A 162 -17.50 8.43 -7.01
N GLY A 163 -16.35 8.51 -7.68
CA GLY A 163 -15.13 9.13 -7.15
C GLY A 163 -14.25 8.21 -6.28
N ASP A 164 -14.64 6.94 -6.06
CA ASP A 164 -13.79 5.99 -5.34
C ASP A 164 -12.50 5.69 -6.12
N SER A 165 -11.36 5.89 -5.46
CA SER A 165 -10.05 5.56 -6.02
C SER A 165 -9.71 4.09 -5.73
N LEU A 166 -9.48 3.31 -6.77
CA LEU A 166 -9.23 1.87 -6.69
C LEU A 166 -7.83 1.51 -7.18
N TRP A 167 -7.29 0.44 -6.61
CA TRP A 167 -6.14 -0.28 -7.15
C TRP A 167 -6.62 -1.48 -7.97
N ILE A 168 -6.24 -1.50 -9.24
CA ILE A 168 -6.53 -2.62 -10.15
C ILE A 168 -5.28 -3.49 -10.28
N ASP A 169 -5.41 -4.77 -9.91
CA ASP A 169 -4.42 -5.81 -10.15
C ASP A 169 -4.59 -6.40 -11.55
N LYS A 170 -3.61 -6.17 -12.43
CA LYS A 170 -3.59 -6.69 -13.80
C LYS A 170 -2.90 -8.06 -13.90
N LEU A 171 -2.18 -8.47 -12.86
CA LEU A 171 -1.34 -9.65 -12.86
C LEU A 171 -2.11 -10.90 -12.45
N SER A 172 -3.09 -10.77 -11.55
CA SER A 172 -3.90 -11.89 -11.05
C SER A 172 -4.45 -12.77 -12.17
N TYR A 173 -5.06 -12.18 -13.21
CA TYR A 173 -5.68 -12.94 -14.30
C TYR A 173 -4.69 -13.53 -15.32
N ARG A 174 -3.39 -13.21 -15.20
CA ARG A 174 -2.35 -13.85 -16.00
C ARG A 174 -1.97 -15.24 -15.48
N PHE A 175 -2.17 -15.47 -14.19
CA PHE A 175 -1.76 -16.71 -13.49
C PHE A 175 -2.93 -17.49 -12.91
N LYS A 176 -4.07 -16.84 -12.67
CA LYS A 176 -5.25 -17.43 -12.05
C LYS A 176 -6.49 -17.07 -12.86
N ASP A 177 -7.47 -17.97 -12.90
CA ASP A 177 -8.76 -17.68 -13.51
C ASP A 177 -9.58 -16.71 -12.63
N PRO A 178 -10.35 -15.79 -13.24
CA PRO A 178 -11.32 -14.98 -12.53
C PRO A 178 -12.31 -15.85 -11.76
N GLU A 179 -12.58 -15.47 -10.51
CA GLU A 179 -13.50 -16.21 -9.64
C GLU A 179 -14.84 -15.50 -9.50
N ARG A 180 -15.86 -16.25 -9.08
CA ARG A 180 -17.16 -15.67 -8.74
C ARG A 180 -16.98 -14.58 -7.70
N PHE A 181 -17.71 -13.49 -7.84
CA PHE A 181 -17.71 -12.31 -6.98
C PHE A 181 -16.49 -11.40 -7.09
N ASP A 182 -15.56 -11.70 -7.99
CA ASP A 182 -14.47 -10.77 -8.28
C ASP A 182 -15.01 -9.52 -8.97
N ILE A 183 -14.54 -8.35 -8.53
CA ILE A 183 -14.84 -7.08 -9.18
C ILE A 183 -13.81 -6.89 -10.31
N VAL A 184 -14.29 -6.90 -11.53
CA VAL A 184 -13.51 -6.88 -12.77
C VAL A 184 -13.65 -5.58 -13.52
N VAL A 185 -12.58 -5.21 -14.21
CA VAL A 185 -12.56 -4.09 -15.16
C VAL A 185 -12.38 -4.63 -16.58
N PHE A 186 -13.20 -4.19 -17.52
CA PHE A 186 -13.14 -4.56 -18.94
C PHE A 186 -13.53 -3.36 -19.83
N PRO A 187 -13.05 -3.29 -21.08
CA PRO A 187 -13.39 -2.20 -21.99
C PRO A 187 -14.83 -2.32 -22.48
N TYR A 188 -15.50 -1.19 -22.67
CA TYR A 188 -16.80 -1.12 -23.34
C TYR A 188 -16.57 -1.07 -24.85
N GLU A 189 -17.17 -1.99 -25.61
CA GLU A 189 -16.81 -2.17 -27.03
C GLU A 189 -17.32 -1.06 -27.96
N GLU A 190 -18.37 -0.31 -27.57
CA GLU A 190 -18.94 0.73 -28.44
C GLU A 190 -18.25 2.11 -28.30
N GLU A 191 -17.50 2.33 -27.21
CA GLU A 191 -16.78 3.59 -26.98
C GLU A 191 -15.32 3.31 -26.62
N ASP A 192 -14.42 3.79 -27.48
CA ASP A 192 -12.99 3.74 -27.22
C ASP A 192 -12.65 4.45 -25.90
N GLU A 193 -11.71 3.88 -25.15
CA GLU A 193 -11.21 4.40 -23.87
C GLU A 193 -12.21 4.38 -22.70
N THR A 194 -13.42 3.84 -22.88
CA THR A 194 -14.37 3.62 -21.78
C THR A 194 -14.19 2.24 -21.16
N TYR A 195 -14.08 2.18 -19.83
CA TYR A 195 -13.96 0.93 -19.07
C TYR A 195 -15.12 0.77 -18.10
N TYR A 196 -15.66 -0.45 -18.01
CA TYR A 196 -16.68 -0.80 -17.03
C TYR A 196 -16.08 -1.60 -15.88
N ILE A 197 -16.59 -1.30 -14.69
CA ILE A 197 -16.34 -2.06 -13.47
C ILE A 197 -17.63 -2.78 -13.08
N LYS A 198 -17.57 -4.09 -12.93
CA LYS A 198 -18.70 -4.96 -12.56
C LYS A 198 -18.22 -6.14 -11.74
N ARG A 199 -19.14 -6.88 -11.14
CA ARG A 199 -18.86 -8.11 -10.39
C ARG A 199 -19.18 -9.34 -11.22
N ILE A 200 -18.31 -10.34 -11.17
CA ILE A 200 -18.58 -11.66 -11.77
C ILE A 200 -19.66 -12.37 -10.98
N ILE A 201 -20.74 -12.73 -11.66
CA ILE A 201 -21.86 -13.50 -11.12
C ILE A 201 -21.86 -14.92 -11.66
N GLY A 202 -21.67 -15.11 -12.98
CA GLY A 202 -21.62 -16.43 -13.61
C GLY A 202 -20.22 -16.79 -14.12
N LEU A 203 -19.84 -18.06 -14.00
CA LEU A 203 -18.56 -18.60 -14.44
C LEU A 203 -18.70 -19.43 -15.72
N PRO A 204 -17.59 -19.72 -16.42
CA PRO A 204 -17.62 -20.54 -17.62
C PRO A 204 -18.34 -21.88 -17.46
N GLY A 205 -19.18 -22.23 -18.43
CA GLY A 205 -19.99 -23.45 -18.45
C GLY A 205 -21.22 -23.44 -17.55
N GLU A 206 -21.50 -22.35 -16.83
CA GLU A 206 -22.68 -22.22 -15.97
C GLU A 206 -23.89 -21.69 -16.74
N THR A 207 -25.08 -21.95 -16.19
CA THR A 207 -26.33 -21.33 -16.64
C THR A 207 -26.83 -20.35 -15.60
N VAL A 208 -27.07 -19.10 -16.02
CA VAL A 208 -27.55 -18.01 -15.17
C VAL A 208 -28.96 -17.62 -15.59
N TYR A 209 -29.86 -17.46 -14.64
CA TYR A 209 -31.15 -16.81 -14.85
C TYR A 209 -31.61 -16.10 -13.58
N ILE A 210 -32.55 -15.18 -13.73
CA ILE A 210 -33.18 -14.43 -12.65
C ILE A 210 -34.67 -14.76 -12.71
N ASP A 211 -35.31 -15.10 -11.59
CA ASP A 211 -36.77 -15.35 -11.57
C ASP A 211 -37.61 -14.06 -11.45
N GLU A 212 -38.94 -14.21 -11.44
CA GLU A 212 -39.89 -13.10 -11.32
C GLU A 212 -39.81 -12.38 -9.95
N ASP A 213 -39.28 -13.05 -8.93
CA ASP A 213 -39.06 -12.48 -7.59
C ASP A 213 -37.70 -11.77 -7.47
N GLY A 214 -36.91 -11.74 -8.56
CA GLY A 214 -35.61 -11.09 -8.63
C GLY A 214 -34.47 -11.90 -8.02
N VAL A 215 -34.64 -13.21 -7.81
CA VAL A 215 -33.61 -14.11 -7.29
C VAL A 215 -32.74 -14.63 -8.43
N ILE A 216 -31.42 -14.54 -8.27
CA ILE A 216 -30.44 -15.05 -9.23
C ILE A 216 -30.25 -16.55 -8.98
N TYR A 217 -30.21 -17.35 -10.04
CA TYR A 217 -29.91 -18.77 -10.01
C TYR A 217 -28.68 -19.06 -10.87
N ILE A 218 -27.82 -19.95 -10.36
CA ILE A 218 -26.67 -20.51 -11.06
C ILE A 218 -26.85 -22.02 -11.11
N ASN A 219 -26.98 -22.60 -12.30
CA ASN A 219 -27.23 -24.03 -12.49
C ASN A 219 -28.41 -24.55 -11.63
N ASP A 220 -29.53 -23.82 -11.65
CA ASP A 220 -30.76 -24.10 -10.89
C ASP A 220 -30.64 -23.97 -9.35
N GLU A 221 -29.50 -23.54 -8.82
CA GLU A 221 -29.32 -23.24 -7.39
C GLU A 221 -29.40 -21.72 -7.14
N PRO A 222 -30.18 -21.26 -6.15
CA PRO A 222 -30.25 -19.84 -5.83
C PRO A 222 -28.90 -19.33 -5.33
N LEU A 223 -28.47 -18.19 -5.87
CA LEU A 223 -27.21 -17.56 -5.52
C LEU A 223 -27.36 -16.81 -4.18
N GLU A 224 -26.65 -17.29 -3.16
CA GLU A 224 -26.53 -16.55 -1.90
C GLU A 224 -25.46 -15.45 -2.03
N GLU A 225 -25.87 -14.20 -1.79
CA GLU A 225 -24.99 -13.03 -1.85
C GLU A 225 -25.38 -11.98 -0.80
N ASN A 226 -24.40 -11.16 -0.38
CA ASN A 226 -24.61 -10.14 0.66
C ASN A 226 -24.51 -8.69 0.13
N TYR A 227 -24.09 -8.50 -1.13
CA TYR A 227 -23.81 -7.17 -1.69
C TYR A 227 -24.94 -6.61 -2.57
N GLY A 228 -25.72 -7.46 -3.24
CA GLY A 228 -26.91 -7.06 -3.98
C GLY A 228 -28.09 -6.81 -3.03
N LYS A 229 -28.19 -5.60 -2.48
CA LYS A 229 -29.23 -5.28 -1.48
C LYS A 229 -30.62 -5.07 -2.06
N GLU A 230 -30.70 -4.78 -3.35
CA GLU A 230 -31.95 -4.49 -4.04
C GLU A 230 -32.53 -5.74 -4.70
N VAL A 231 -33.84 -5.92 -4.56
CA VAL A 231 -34.59 -6.88 -5.37
C VAL A 231 -34.55 -6.42 -6.82
N ILE A 232 -34.15 -7.30 -7.73
CA ILE A 232 -34.13 -7.02 -9.16
C ILE A 232 -35.57 -6.90 -9.66
N GLU A 233 -35.93 -5.75 -10.21
CA GLU A 233 -37.27 -5.56 -10.78
C GLU A 233 -37.44 -6.38 -12.07
N GLU A 234 -38.67 -6.81 -12.35
CA GLU A 234 -39.01 -7.65 -13.51
C GLU A 234 -38.50 -7.08 -14.85
N ASN A 235 -38.64 -5.77 -15.06
CA ASN A 235 -38.17 -5.06 -16.25
C ASN A 235 -36.64 -4.90 -16.33
N HIS A 236 -35.92 -5.20 -15.25
CA HIS A 236 -34.46 -5.11 -15.16
C HIS A 236 -33.77 -6.49 -15.20
N ARG A 237 -34.51 -7.59 -15.40
CA ARG A 237 -33.95 -8.94 -15.60
C ARG A 237 -33.21 -9.08 -16.94
N GLY A 238 -33.66 -8.37 -17.96
CA GLY A 238 -33.04 -8.36 -19.29
C GLY A 238 -32.94 -9.75 -19.93
N LEU A 239 -31.82 -10.05 -20.56
CA LEU A 239 -31.50 -11.35 -21.16
C LEU A 239 -31.56 -12.51 -20.14
N ALA A 240 -31.27 -12.23 -18.87
CA ALA A 240 -31.33 -13.22 -17.80
C ALA A 240 -32.75 -13.46 -17.27
N ALA A 241 -33.79 -12.87 -17.87
CA ALA A 241 -35.17 -13.33 -17.67
C ALA A 241 -35.36 -14.77 -18.19
N GLU A 242 -34.54 -15.18 -19.15
CA GLU A 242 -34.41 -16.56 -19.63
C GLU A 242 -33.04 -17.14 -19.23
N ALA A 243 -32.88 -18.45 -19.37
CA ALA A 243 -31.63 -19.14 -19.08
C ALA A 243 -30.50 -18.75 -20.05
N VAL A 244 -29.45 -18.15 -19.52
CA VAL A 244 -28.23 -17.79 -20.24
C VAL A 244 -27.14 -18.81 -19.93
N THR A 245 -26.82 -19.70 -20.87
CA THR A 245 -25.70 -20.65 -20.75
C THR A 245 -24.41 -19.99 -21.23
N LEU A 246 -23.40 -20.00 -20.37
CA LEU A 246 -22.09 -19.41 -20.64
C LEU A 246 -21.16 -20.40 -21.35
N GLY A 247 -20.40 -19.91 -22.32
CA GLY A 247 -19.31 -20.65 -22.96
C GLY A 247 -18.13 -20.96 -22.01
N ASP A 248 -17.13 -21.69 -22.52
CA ASP A 248 -15.96 -22.14 -21.75
C ASP A 248 -15.00 -21.00 -21.34
N ASP A 249 -15.18 -19.81 -21.89
CA ASP A 249 -14.38 -18.61 -21.59
C ASP A 249 -15.23 -17.37 -21.31
N GLU A 250 -16.54 -17.54 -21.15
CA GLU A 250 -17.51 -16.47 -20.94
C GLU A 250 -17.87 -16.32 -19.46
N TYR A 251 -18.08 -15.07 -19.07
CA TYR A 251 -18.45 -14.67 -17.71
C TYR A 251 -19.69 -13.78 -17.76
N PHE A 252 -20.62 -14.02 -16.85
CA PHE A 252 -21.77 -13.14 -16.64
C PHE A 252 -21.43 -12.14 -15.54
N VAL A 253 -21.48 -10.84 -15.84
CA VAL A 253 -21.14 -9.78 -14.88
C VAL A 253 -22.34 -8.90 -14.59
N MET A 254 -22.47 -8.45 -13.33
CA MET A 254 -23.53 -7.55 -12.89
C MET A 254 -22.98 -6.42 -12.04
N GLY A 255 -23.66 -5.28 -12.06
CA GLY A 255 -23.41 -4.22 -11.08
C GLY A 255 -24.07 -4.56 -9.75
N ASP A 256 -23.49 -4.06 -8.67
CA ASP A 256 -24.09 -4.23 -7.33
C ASP A 256 -25.35 -3.35 -7.17
N ASN A 257 -25.45 -2.25 -7.92
CA ASN A 257 -26.65 -1.44 -8.04
C ASN A 257 -27.57 -2.05 -9.12
N ARG A 258 -28.34 -3.05 -8.70
CA ARG A 258 -29.04 -3.99 -9.60
C ARG A 258 -30.03 -3.34 -10.54
N ASN A 259 -30.81 -2.37 -10.08
CA ASN A 259 -31.81 -1.73 -10.94
C ASN A 259 -31.22 -0.55 -11.73
N ASN A 260 -29.96 -0.18 -11.48
CA ASN A 260 -29.29 0.94 -12.15
C ASN A 260 -27.88 0.56 -12.62
N SER A 261 -27.77 -0.57 -13.31
CA SER A 261 -26.51 -1.07 -13.86
C SER A 261 -26.68 -1.53 -15.30
N ARG A 262 -25.81 -1.01 -16.18
CA ARG A 262 -25.63 -1.49 -17.55
C ARG A 262 -24.60 -2.62 -17.53
N ASP A 263 -25.06 -3.86 -17.62
CA ASP A 263 -24.25 -5.07 -17.42
C ASP A 263 -24.75 -6.24 -18.28
N SER A 264 -24.28 -7.48 -18.04
CA SER A 264 -24.53 -8.64 -18.93
C SER A 264 -26.00 -8.98 -19.16
N ARG A 265 -26.93 -8.42 -18.36
CA ARG A 265 -28.37 -8.53 -18.61
C ARG A 265 -28.81 -7.80 -19.88
N LEU A 266 -28.02 -6.87 -20.41
CA LEU A 266 -28.34 -6.10 -21.60
C LEU A 266 -27.51 -6.59 -22.80
N SER A 267 -28.11 -6.57 -23.99
CA SER A 267 -27.52 -7.13 -25.21
C SER A 267 -26.30 -6.37 -25.76
N ASP A 268 -26.15 -5.13 -25.36
CA ASP A 268 -25.01 -4.26 -25.69
C ASP A 268 -23.76 -4.56 -24.86
N VAL A 269 -23.91 -5.18 -23.68
CA VAL A 269 -22.80 -5.67 -22.85
C VAL A 269 -22.62 -7.18 -23.05
N GLY A 270 -23.69 -7.96 -22.85
CA GLY A 270 -23.68 -9.40 -22.98
C GLY A 270 -22.66 -10.11 -22.07
N ASN A 271 -22.30 -11.34 -22.45
CA ASN A 271 -21.29 -12.13 -21.75
C ASN A 271 -19.89 -11.60 -22.06
N ILE A 272 -19.00 -11.62 -21.07
CA ILE A 272 -17.65 -11.09 -21.21
C ILE A 272 -16.65 -12.24 -21.34
N HIS A 273 -15.86 -12.24 -22.41
CA HIS A 273 -14.77 -13.19 -22.58
C HIS A 273 -13.62 -12.90 -21.62
N LYS A 274 -12.95 -13.95 -21.14
CA LYS A 274 -11.83 -13.86 -20.20
C LYS A 274 -10.72 -12.89 -20.65
N ASP A 275 -10.43 -12.87 -21.95
CA ASP A 275 -9.36 -12.05 -22.54
C ASP A 275 -9.67 -10.55 -22.54
N LYS A 276 -10.94 -10.17 -22.35
CA LYS A 276 -11.38 -8.78 -22.21
C LYS A 276 -11.15 -8.22 -20.81
N PHE A 277 -10.91 -9.07 -19.81
CA PHE A 277 -10.63 -8.58 -18.47
C PHE A 277 -9.25 -7.91 -18.40
N VAL A 278 -9.26 -6.63 -18.05
CA VAL A 278 -8.06 -5.80 -17.84
C VAL A 278 -7.43 -6.12 -16.50
N GLY A 279 -8.25 -6.38 -15.47
CA GLY A 279 -7.77 -6.69 -14.13
C GLY A 279 -8.86 -6.74 -13.07
N LYS A 280 -8.44 -7.01 -11.84
CA LYS A 280 -9.28 -7.14 -10.65
C LYS A 280 -9.16 -5.90 -9.77
N ALA A 281 -10.27 -5.32 -9.35
CA ALA A 281 -10.25 -4.32 -8.30
C ALA A 281 -10.03 -5.00 -6.95
N VAL A 282 -8.92 -4.70 -6.28
CA VAL A 282 -8.51 -5.39 -5.03
C VAL A 282 -8.51 -4.48 -3.81
N PHE A 283 -8.33 -3.18 -4.00
CA PHE A 283 -8.16 -2.24 -2.89
C PHE A 283 -8.81 -0.90 -3.21
N ARG A 284 -9.43 -0.30 -2.21
CA ARG A 284 -10.05 1.03 -2.29
C ARG A 284 -9.37 2.00 -1.33
N PHE A 285 -9.04 3.19 -1.83
CA PHE A 285 -8.35 4.24 -1.08
C PHE A 285 -9.28 5.31 -0.47
N THR A 286 -10.39 5.64 -1.14
CA THR A 286 -11.37 6.67 -0.73
C THR A 286 -12.76 6.05 -0.56
N GLY A 287 -13.69 6.68 0.17
CA GLY A 287 -15.07 6.16 0.35
C GLY A 287 -15.23 4.91 1.23
N GLY A 288 -14.13 4.41 1.83
CA GLY A 288 -14.13 3.27 2.74
C GLY A 288 -12.87 2.45 2.54
N PHE A 289 -11.78 2.90 3.17
CA PHE A 289 -10.44 2.33 3.00
C PHE A 289 -10.40 0.84 3.35
N GLY A 290 -9.96 -0.01 2.41
CA GLY A 290 -9.90 -1.45 2.66
C GLY A 290 -9.72 -2.31 1.41
N PHE A 291 -9.55 -3.60 1.64
CA PHE A 291 -9.57 -4.60 0.58
C PHE A 291 -11.01 -4.85 0.12
N LEU A 292 -11.17 -5.01 -1.19
CA LEU A 292 -12.41 -5.47 -1.80
C LEU A 292 -12.41 -7.00 -1.75
N ASN A 293 -12.51 -7.55 -0.53
CA ASN A 293 -12.44 -8.99 -0.29
C ASN A 293 -13.82 -9.65 -0.28
N LYS A 294 -13.79 -10.95 -0.56
CA LYS A 294 -14.92 -11.85 -0.81
C LYS A 294 -15.85 -12.12 0.38
N GLU A 295 -15.39 -11.87 1.62
CA GLU A 295 -16.05 -12.38 2.85
C GLU A 295 -16.47 -11.29 3.85
N GLU A 296 -16.03 -10.04 3.70
CA GLU A 296 -16.32 -8.96 4.66
C GLU A 296 -17.29 -7.89 4.12
N GLN A 297 -17.95 -8.15 2.99
CA GLN A 297 -18.90 -7.21 2.37
C GLN A 297 -20.20 -7.89 1.96
#